data_AF-X1CGZ1-F1
#
_entry.id   AF-X1CGZ1-F1
#
_cell.length_a   1.000
_cell.length_b   1.000
_cell.length_c   1.000
_cell.angle_alpha   90.00
_cell.angle_beta   90.00
_cell.angle_gamma   90.00
#
_symmetry.space_group_name_H-M   'P 1'
#
loop_
_entity.id
_entity.type
_entity.pdbx_description
1 polymer ?
#
loop_
_entity_poly.entity_id
_entity_poly.type
_entity_poly.pdbx_seq_one_letter_code
_entity_poly.pdbx_strand_id
1 'polypeptide(L)'
;NIKVVKNIPDDFTNPVIVDTTEGRANVEGNQIVWTIDKLAPEYTVMLKFTCNIMVTDITKRRTGTVEVTYQSASSFAEGLDIGKFDAYTRNKFYIDTVERDEEPGIFDCKLVFDNSSEFIIQLFNADVYSPEDESKKFVDIDPNDVPFLPSGAQWHSKKWEFESEEYPTFRKKLEFRVMPDFQTIVNGTVALSDVIL
;
A
#
# COMPACT_ATOMS: atom_id res chain seq x y z
N ASN A 1 -0.69 16.80 2.98
CA ASN A 1 0.38 17.73 2.61
C ASN A 1 -0.11 18.65 1.51
N ILE A 2 -0.43 19.89 1.83
CA ILE A 2 -0.80 20.93 0.87
C ILE A 2 0.12 22.12 1.10
N LYS A 3 0.66 22.67 0.02
CA LYS A 3 1.50 23.87 0.02
C LYS A 3 0.95 24.86 -0.98
N VAL A 4 0.61 26.05 -0.49
CA VAL A 4 0.18 27.20 -1.29
C VAL A 4 1.31 28.23 -1.30
N VAL A 5 1.65 28.73 -2.47
CA VAL A 5 2.65 29.78 -2.67
C VAL A 5 1.97 30.96 -3.34
N LYS A 6 1.90 32.09 -2.65
CA LYS A 6 1.44 33.36 -3.22
C LYS A 6 2.65 34.21 -3.57
N ASN A 7 2.86 34.48 -4.85
CA ASN A 7 3.88 35.40 -5.30
C ASN A 7 3.40 36.85 -5.11
N ILE A 8 4.25 37.70 -4.54
CA ILE A 8 4.00 39.11 -4.29
C ILE A 8 4.89 39.92 -5.25
N PRO A 9 4.30 40.67 -6.18
CA PRO A 9 5.06 41.51 -7.12
C PRO A 9 5.74 42.69 -6.43
N ASP A 10 6.78 43.23 -7.05
CA ASP A 10 7.64 44.29 -6.48
C ASP A 10 6.89 45.60 -6.15
N ASP A 11 5.76 45.86 -6.81
CA ASP A 11 4.89 47.00 -6.49
C ASP A 11 4.28 46.91 -5.07
N PHE A 12 4.23 45.70 -4.50
CA PHE A 12 3.68 45.44 -3.18
C PHE A 12 4.82 45.21 -2.18
N THR A 13 4.75 45.91 -1.05
CA THR A 13 5.78 45.91 -0.02
C THR A 13 5.19 45.52 1.33
N ASN A 14 6.07 45.10 2.25
CA ASN A 14 5.71 44.75 3.62
C ASN A 14 4.51 43.78 3.72
N PRO A 15 4.60 42.57 3.15
CA PRO A 15 3.58 41.56 3.34
C PRO A 15 3.51 41.12 4.81
N VAL A 16 2.31 41.17 5.38
CA VAL A 16 2.05 40.75 6.76
C VAL A 16 0.91 39.74 6.76
N ILE A 17 1.17 38.57 7.33
CA ILE A 17 0.15 37.54 7.55
C ILE A 17 -0.70 37.98 8.73
N VAL A 18 -2.00 38.09 8.52
CA VAL A 18 -2.97 38.52 9.53
C VAL A 18 -3.51 37.32 10.29
N ASP A 19 -3.89 36.26 9.57
CA ASP A 19 -4.59 35.12 10.14
C ASP A 19 -4.56 33.91 9.18
N THR A 20 -4.60 32.71 9.76
CA THR A 20 -4.73 31.44 9.05
C THR A 20 -5.68 30.54 9.80
N THR A 21 -6.71 30.02 9.12
CA THR A 21 -7.67 29.11 9.76
C THR A 21 -7.06 27.74 10.07
N GLU A 22 -6.11 27.29 9.26
CA GLU A 22 -5.42 26.00 9.40
C GLU A 22 -3.98 26.12 8.91
N GLY A 23 -3.12 25.21 9.38
CA GLY A 23 -1.73 25.14 8.94
C GLY A 23 -0.87 26.31 9.42
N ARG A 24 0.23 26.55 8.71
CA ARG A 24 1.21 27.60 9.04
C ARG A 24 1.63 28.35 7.79
N ALA A 25 1.58 29.67 7.84
CA ALA A 25 2.04 30.53 6.77
C ALA A 25 3.26 31.35 7.19
N ASN A 26 4.19 31.53 6.26
CA ASN A 26 5.39 32.34 6.44
C ASN A 26 5.60 33.23 5.22
N VAL A 27 6.17 34.40 5.45
CA VAL A 27 6.69 35.26 4.38
C VAL A 27 8.13 34.84 4.10
N GLU A 28 8.43 34.50 2.85
CA GLU A 28 9.76 34.10 2.39
C GLU A 28 10.17 35.02 1.23
N GLY A 29 10.90 36.11 1.51
CA GLY A 29 11.25 37.08 0.47
C GLY A 29 10.00 37.75 -0.14
N ASN A 30 9.77 37.56 -1.44
CA ASN A 30 8.63 38.12 -2.17
C ASN A 30 7.47 37.12 -2.32
N GLN A 31 7.39 36.09 -1.48
CA GLN A 31 6.31 35.12 -1.53
C GLN A 31 5.76 34.84 -0.12
N ILE A 32 4.49 34.43 -0.07
CA ILE A 32 3.88 33.83 1.13
C ILE A 32 3.75 32.34 0.89
N VAL A 33 4.35 31.55 1.76
CA VAL A 33 4.28 30.09 1.73
C VAL A 33 3.37 29.63 2.85
N TRP A 34 2.27 28.97 2.49
CA TRP A 34 1.28 28.43 3.43
C TRP A 34 1.21 26.92 3.31
N THR A 35 1.50 26.23 4.42
CA THR A 35 1.54 24.77 4.49
C THR A 35 0.43 24.26 5.39
N ILE A 36 -0.35 23.30 4.89
CA ILE A 36 -1.46 22.63 5.58
C ILE A 36 -1.20 21.13 5.57
N ASP A 37 -1.17 20.50 6.73
CA ASP A 37 -0.81 19.09 6.86
C ASP A 37 -1.89 18.18 6.27
N LYS A 38 -3.16 18.44 6.62
CA LYS A 38 -4.31 17.67 6.16
C LYS A 38 -5.51 18.58 5.96
N LEU A 39 -6.25 18.35 4.88
CA LEU A 39 -7.50 19.03 4.58
C LEU A 39 -8.53 17.97 4.19
N ALA A 40 -9.71 18.01 4.81
CA ALA A 40 -10.80 17.12 4.44
C ALA A 40 -11.42 17.55 3.10
N PRO A 41 -12.00 16.62 2.31
CA PRO A 41 -12.80 16.98 1.14
C PRO A 41 -13.90 17.99 1.51
N GLU A 42 -14.22 18.89 0.58
CA GLU A 42 -15.26 19.92 0.74
C GLU A 42 -15.03 20.92 1.87
N TYR A 43 -13.88 20.86 2.55
CA TYR A 43 -13.52 21.80 3.61
C TYR A 43 -12.78 23.02 3.04
N THR A 44 -13.21 24.22 3.44
CA THR A 44 -12.61 25.49 3.01
C THR A 44 -11.78 26.08 4.13
N VAL A 45 -10.55 26.46 3.82
CA VAL A 45 -9.61 27.13 4.72
C VAL A 45 -9.18 28.47 4.12
N MET A 46 -8.79 29.41 4.98
CA MET A 46 -8.44 30.77 4.58
C MET A 46 -7.11 31.22 5.17
N LEU A 47 -6.31 31.88 4.33
CA LEU A 47 -5.15 32.68 4.69
C LEU A 47 -5.50 34.15 4.42
N LYS A 48 -5.36 35.00 5.44
CA LYS A 48 -5.51 36.45 5.33
C LYS A 48 -4.15 37.11 5.48
N PHE A 49 -3.83 38.01 4.57
CA PHE A 49 -2.60 38.80 4.61
C PHE A 49 -2.87 40.20 4.06
N THR A 50 -1.97 41.13 4.36
CA THR A 50 -1.99 42.50 3.85
C THR A 50 -0.65 42.86 3.26
N CYS A 51 -0.65 43.78 2.30
CA CYS A 51 0.55 44.40 1.74
C CYS A 51 0.32 45.91 1.60
N ASN A 52 1.41 46.67 1.60
CA ASN A 52 1.39 48.09 1.26
C ASN A 52 1.67 48.28 -0.24
N ILE A 53 1.00 49.24 -0.86
CA ILE A 53 1.26 49.64 -2.25
C ILE A 53 1.34 51.17 -2.32
N MET A 54 2.32 51.69 -3.05
CA MET A 54 2.45 53.12 -3.34
C MET A 54 2.43 53.28 -4.86
N VAL A 55 1.40 53.95 -5.37
CA VAL A 55 1.21 54.14 -6.82
C VAL A 55 1.35 55.62 -7.17
N THR A 56 2.18 55.93 -8.16
CA THR A 56 2.44 57.30 -8.64
C THR A 56 1.82 57.58 -10.01
N ASP A 57 1.17 56.60 -10.63
CA ASP A 57 0.59 56.66 -11.98
C ASP A 57 -0.75 55.90 -12.06
N ILE A 58 -1.37 55.88 -13.25
CA ILE A 58 -2.66 55.22 -13.51
C ILE A 58 -2.51 53.85 -14.20
N THR A 59 -1.28 53.33 -14.30
CA THR A 59 -1.03 52.08 -15.00
C THR A 59 -1.43 50.90 -14.13
N LYS A 60 -1.99 49.87 -14.77
CA LYS A 60 -2.56 48.73 -14.07
C LYS A 60 -1.48 47.90 -13.38
N ARG A 61 -1.82 47.23 -12.27
CA ARG A 61 -0.87 46.43 -11.47
C ARG A 61 -1.32 44.99 -11.33
N ARG A 62 -0.40 44.05 -11.50
CA ARG A 62 -0.65 42.61 -11.32
C ARG A 62 -0.54 42.26 -9.85
N THR A 63 -1.43 41.42 -9.33
CA THR A 63 -1.42 41.01 -7.91
C THR A 63 -0.58 39.77 -7.60
N GLY A 64 0.09 39.21 -8.61
CA GLY A 64 0.93 38.01 -8.50
C GLY A 64 0.13 36.70 -8.51
N THR A 65 0.80 35.61 -8.91
CA THR A 65 0.19 34.30 -9.07
C THR A 65 0.04 33.55 -7.75
N VAL A 66 -0.85 32.55 -7.73
CA VAL A 66 -0.94 31.58 -6.63
C VAL A 66 -0.72 30.18 -7.19
N GLU A 67 0.18 29.44 -6.57
CA GLU A 67 0.46 28.05 -6.89
C GLU A 67 0.07 27.17 -5.70
N VAL A 68 -0.67 26.10 -5.96
CA VAL A 68 -1.07 25.13 -4.94
C VAL A 68 -0.53 23.78 -5.37
N THR A 69 0.21 23.14 -4.48
CA THR A 69 0.66 21.76 -4.63
C THR A 69 0.08 20.93 -3.51
N TYR A 70 -0.41 19.74 -3.81
CA TYR A 70 -0.94 18.85 -2.79
C TYR A 70 -0.63 17.39 -3.09
N GLN A 71 -0.53 16.61 -2.01
CA GLN A 71 -0.42 15.17 -2.05
C GLN A 71 -1.66 14.58 -1.38
N SER A 72 -2.33 13.66 -2.07
CA SER A 72 -3.49 12.95 -1.56
C SER A 72 -3.32 11.44 -1.74
N ALA A 73 -3.79 10.69 -0.74
CA ALA A 73 -4.07 9.28 -0.90
C ALA A 73 -5.49 9.19 -1.45
N SER A 74 -5.64 9.07 -2.76
CA SER A 74 -6.97 8.85 -3.32
C SER A 74 -6.97 7.96 -4.55
N SER A 75 -8.02 7.16 -4.60
CA SER A 75 -8.49 6.30 -5.68
C SER A 75 -8.97 7.07 -6.93
N PHE A 76 -8.73 8.38 -7.05
CA PHE A 76 -9.14 9.20 -8.20
C PHE A 76 -8.45 8.83 -9.52
N ALA A 77 -7.41 8.00 -9.48
CA ALA A 77 -6.90 7.33 -10.66
C ALA A 77 -7.72 6.06 -10.94
N GLU A 78 -9.03 6.20 -11.17
CA GLU A 78 -9.75 5.13 -11.85
C GLU A 78 -9.07 4.91 -13.21
N GLY A 79 -8.55 3.71 -13.44
CA GLY A 79 -7.88 3.32 -14.69
C GLY A 79 -6.38 3.01 -14.59
N LEU A 80 -5.73 3.23 -13.45
CA LEU A 80 -4.39 2.67 -13.18
C LEU A 80 -4.55 1.36 -12.42
N ASP A 81 -4.46 0.25 -13.16
CA ASP A 81 -4.44 -1.10 -12.59
C ASP A 81 -3.07 -1.74 -12.82
N ILE A 82 -2.70 -2.65 -11.93
CA ILE A 82 -1.46 -3.41 -12.03
C ILE A 82 -1.74 -4.62 -12.91
N GLY A 83 -1.39 -4.48 -14.19
CA GLY A 83 -1.66 -5.52 -15.18
C GLY A 83 -1.02 -6.88 -14.85
N LYS A 84 0.14 -6.91 -14.18
CA LYS A 84 0.76 -8.15 -13.69
C LYS A 84 1.67 -7.88 -12.50
N PHE A 85 1.61 -8.74 -11.49
CA PHE A 85 2.55 -8.78 -10.37
C PHE A 85 3.10 -10.20 -10.24
N ASP A 86 4.39 -10.36 -10.53
CA ASP A 86 5.13 -11.60 -10.32
C ASP A 86 6.08 -11.40 -9.12
N ALA A 87 6.09 -12.37 -8.21
CA ALA A 87 6.99 -12.35 -7.04
C ALA A 87 7.72 -13.67 -6.90
N TYR A 88 9.01 -13.59 -6.56
CA TYR A 88 9.84 -14.75 -6.22
C TYR A 88 10.00 -14.82 -4.71
N THR A 89 9.76 -15.99 -4.14
CA THR A 89 9.83 -16.20 -2.69
C THR A 89 10.60 -17.46 -2.37
N ARG A 90 11.21 -17.48 -1.18
CA ARG A 90 11.84 -18.67 -0.63
C ARG A 90 10.87 -19.27 0.38
N ASN A 91 10.06 -20.21 -0.08
CA ASN A 91 9.14 -20.97 0.77
C ASN A 91 9.53 -22.45 0.73
N LYS A 92 9.23 -23.16 1.81
CA LYS A 92 9.47 -24.60 1.90
C LYS A 92 8.15 -25.30 2.12
N PHE A 93 7.99 -26.45 1.49
CA PHE A 93 6.86 -27.33 1.75
C PHE A 93 7.30 -28.78 1.71
N TYR A 94 6.87 -29.54 2.70
CA TYR A 94 7.25 -30.94 2.87
C TYR A 94 6.15 -31.70 3.60
N ILE A 95 6.20 -33.03 3.54
CA ILE A 95 5.32 -33.88 4.32
C ILE A 95 6.13 -34.36 5.50
N ASP A 96 5.60 -34.11 6.69
CA ASP A 96 6.11 -34.64 7.94
C ASP A 96 5.42 -35.99 8.14
N THR A 97 6.21 -37.06 8.03
CA THR A 97 5.76 -38.46 8.09
C THR A 97 6.44 -39.11 9.29
N VAL A 98 5.64 -39.67 10.18
CA VAL A 98 6.10 -40.33 11.40
C VAL A 98 5.48 -41.72 11.47
N GLU A 99 6.32 -42.76 11.56
CA GLU A 99 5.85 -44.13 11.79
C GLU A 99 5.41 -44.30 13.24
N ARG A 100 4.34 -45.06 13.47
CA ARG A 100 3.87 -45.37 14.83
C ARG A 100 4.69 -46.49 15.44
N ASP A 101 5.20 -46.25 16.65
CA ASP A 101 5.99 -47.23 17.40
C ASP A 101 5.20 -48.53 17.71
N GLU A 102 3.89 -48.43 17.93
CA GLU A 102 3.03 -49.56 18.32
C GLU A 102 2.45 -50.33 17.11
N GLU A 103 2.44 -49.72 15.93
CA GLU A 103 1.79 -50.26 14.72
C GLU A 103 2.76 -50.12 13.51
N PRO A 104 3.71 -51.06 13.34
CA PRO A 104 4.66 -51.01 12.24
C PRO A 104 3.96 -50.96 10.88
N GLY A 105 4.44 -50.10 10.00
CA GLY A 105 3.85 -49.85 8.68
C GLY A 105 2.66 -48.87 8.68
N ILE A 106 2.27 -48.30 9.82
CA ILE A 106 1.30 -47.20 9.89
C ILE A 106 2.04 -45.87 10.09
N PHE A 107 1.82 -44.94 9.16
CA PHE A 107 2.44 -43.63 9.15
C PHE A 107 1.43 -42.51 9.37
N ASP A 108 1.69 -41.67 10.37
CA ASP A 108 1.01 -40.39 10.58
C ASP A 108 1.66 -39.30 9.73
N CYS A 109 0.90 -38.76 8.78
CA CYS A 109 1.37 -37.79 7.80
C CYS A 109 0.67 -36.44 7.98
N LYS A 110 1.39 -35.34 7.74
CA LYS A 110 0.82 -34.00 7.55
C LYS A 110 1.63 -33.20 6.53
N LEU A 111 0.96 -32.33 5.78
CA LEU A 111 1.62 -31.33 4.94
C LEU A 111 2.01 -30.14 5.79
N VAL A 112 3.26 -29.69 5.66
CA VAL A 112 3.79 -28.49 6.26
C VAL A 112 4.14 -27.49 5.17
N PHE A 113 3.62 -26.27 5.28
CA PHE A 113 4.04 -25.11 4.49
C PHE A 113 4.72 -24.10 5.40
N ASP A 114 5.94 -23.70 5.06
CA ASP A 114 6.80 -22.79 5.82
C ASP A 114 7.10 -21.54 5.00
N ASN A 115 6.57 -20.40 5.45
CA ASN A 115 6.86 -19.11 4.86
C ASN A 115 8.19 -18.56 5.39
N SER A 116 9.28 -18.97 4.76
CA SER A 116 10.62 -18.43 5.06
C SER A 116 10.96 -17.14 4.30
N SER A 117 9.96 -16.51 3.67
CA SER A 117 10.11 -15.21 2.99
C SER A 117 9.72 -14.05 3.91
N GLU A 118 10.13 -12.83 3.55
CA GLU A 118 9.76 -11.61 4.30
C GLU A 118 8.35 -11.10 3.98
N PHE A 119 7.64 -11.76 3.06
CA PHE A 119 6.34 -11.32 2.57
C PHE A 119 5.20 -12.08 3.23
N ILE A 120 4.01 -11.48 3.25
CA ILE A 120 2.79 -12.19 3.61
C ILE A 120 2.37 -13.07 2.42
N ILE A 121 2.13 -14.35 2.68
CA ILE A 121 1.74 -15.34 1.68
C ILE A 121 0.27 -15.72 1.87
N GLN A 122 -0.46 -15.83 0.77
CA GLN A 122 -1.74 -16.53 0.73
C GLN A 122 -1.54 -17.88 0.05
N LEU A 123 -1.78 -18.96 0.79
CA LEU A 123 -1.84 -20.32 0.27
C LEU A 123 -3.29 -20.59 -0.18
N PHE A 124 -3.50 -20.82 -1.47
CA PHE A 124 -4.85 -21.00 -2.03
C PHE A 124 -5.07 -22.38 -2.64
N ASN A 125 -4.01 -23.17 -2.83
CA ASN A 125 -4.14 -24.59 -3.16
C ASN A 125 -3.03 -25.40 -2.47
N ALA A 126 -3.40 -26.54 -1.93
CA ALA A 126 -2.50 -27.50 -1.31
C ALA A 126 -3.06 -28.91 -1.47
N ASP A 127 -2.71 -29.54 -2.59
CA ASP A 127 -3.10 -30.90 -2.92
C ASP A 127 -1.98 -31.89 -2.56
N VAL A 128 -2.34 -32.94 -1.83
CA VAL A 128 -1.48 -34.12 -1.62
C VAL A 128 -2.20 -35.35 -2.17
N TYR A 129 -1.59 -36.01 -3.15
CA TYR A 129 -2.18 -37.16 -3.83
C TYR A 129 -1.74 -38.48 -3.21
N SER A 130 -2.60 -39.48 -3.27
CA SER A 130 -2.24 -40.83 -2.87
C SER A 130 -1.13 -41.40 -3.77
N PRO A 131 -0.13 -42.10 -3.21
CA PRO A 131 0.89 -42.79 -4.01
C PRO A 131 0.29 -43.89 -4.91
N GLU A 132 -0.82 -44.49 -4.48
CA GLU A 132 -1.46 -45.63 -5.15
C GLU A 132 -2.56 -45.23 -6.13
N ASP A 133 -3.18 -44.05 -5.92
CA ASP A 133 -4.33 -43.59 -6.69
C ASP A 133 -4.27 -42.07 -6.90
N GLU A 134 -3.99 -41.65 -8.13
CA GLU A 134 -3.91 -40.23 -8.47
C GLU A 134 -5.24 -39.48 -8.33
N SER A 135 -6.38 -40.17 -8.29
CA SER A 135 -7.69 -39.56 -8.11
C SER A 135 -8.01 -39.26 -6.64
N LYS A 136 -7.31 -39.91 -5.71
CA LYS A 136 -7.50 -39.72 -4.27
C LYS A 136 -6.54 -38.66 -3.73
N LYS A 137 -7.10 -37.65 -3.07
CA LYS A 137 -6.35 -36.63 -2.34
C LYS A 137 -6.48 -36.83 -0.83
N PHE A 138 -5.36 -36.69 -0.12
CA PHE A 138 -5.31 -36.66 1.34
C PHE A 138 -5.46 -35.25 1.90
N VAL A 139 -4.97 -34.25 1.16
CA VAL A 139 -5.13 -32.83 1.48
C VAL A 139 -5.74 -32.15 0.27
N ASP A 140 -6.77 -31.35 0.53
CA ASP A 140 -7.41 -30.41 -0.36
C ASP A 140 -7.89 -29.25 0.53
N ILE A 141 -7.57 -28.01 0.17
CA ILE A 141 -7.87 -26.83 1.00
C ILE A 141 -8.76 -25.85 0.25
N ASP A 142 -9.68 -25.23 0.98
CA ASP A 142 -10.32 -24.00 0.51
C ASP A 142 -9.39 -22.80 0.83
N PRO A 143 -9.13 -21.90 -0.13
CA PRO A 143 -8.36 -20.68 0.12
C PRO A 143 -8.85 -19.83 1.30
N ASN A 144 -10.13 -19.92 1.65
CA ASN A 144 -10.73 -19.17 2.76
C ASN A 144 -10.49 -19.84 4.13
N ASP A 145 -10.15 -21.13 4.15
CA ASP A 145 -9.87 -21.88 5.38
C ASP A 145 -8.43 -21.69 5.87
N VAL A 146 -7.54 -21.17 5.03
CA VAL A 146 -6.13 -20.93 5.37
C VAL A 146 -5.90 -19.45 5.67
N PRO A 147 -5.43 -19.09 6.89
CA PRO A 147 -5.10 -17.71 7.19
C PRO A 147 -3.92 -17.24 6.36
N PHE A 148 -3.82 -15.92 6.16
CA PHE A 148 -2.60 -15.32 5.62
C PHE A 148 -1.40 -15.69 6.48
N LEU A 149 -0.28 -15.99 5.84
CA LEU A 149 0.94 -16.48 6.48
C LEU A 149 1.98 -15.35 6.49
N PRO A 150 2.20 -14.66 7.62
CA PRO A 150 3.30 -13.70 7.76
C PRO A 150 4.67 -14.37 7.61
N SER A 151 5.72 -13.54 7.54
CA SER A 151 7.11 -14.01 7.58
C SER A 151 7.36 -14.91 8.79
N GLY A 152 7.94 -16.09 8.55
CA GLY A 152 8.25 -17.10 9.56
C GLY A 152 7.05 -17.94 10.02
N ALA A 153 5.85 -17.71 9.48
CA ALA A 153 4.68 -18.50 9.84
C ALA A 153 4.67 -19.87 9.14
N GLN A 154 4.12 -20.86 9.85
CA GLN A 154 3.92 -22.21 9.33
C GLN A 154 2.45 -22.57 9.33
N TRP A 155 2.02 -23.26 8.28
CA TRP A 155 0.70 -23.84 8.17
C TRP A 155 0.79 -25.36 8.06
N HIS A 156 -0.09 -26.06 8.76
CA HIS A 156 -0.17 -27.52 8.77
C HIS A 156 -1.54 -27.97 8.29
N SER A 157 -1.56 -28.99 7.44
CA SER A 157 -2.81 -29.65 7.07
C SER A 157 -3.38 -30.46 8.22
N LYS A 158 -4.63 -30.92 8.04
CA LYS A 158 -5.15 -32.06 8.81
C LYS A 158 -4.21 -33.24 8.63
N LYS A 159 -3.98 -33.98 9.72
CA LYS A 159 -3.20 -35.22 9.70
C LYS A 159 -4.01 -36.32 9.00
N TRP A 160 -3.32 -37.23 8.33
CA TRP A 160 -3.90 -38.45 7.79
C TRP A 160 -2.99 -39.65 8.08
N GLU A 161 -3.59 -40.83 8.09
CA GLU A 161 -2.88 -42.10 8.24
C GLU A 161 -2.65 -42.72 6.86
N PHE A 162 -1.50 -43.36 6.69
CA PHE A 162 -1.18 -44.13 5.49
C PHE A 162 -0.49 -45.44 5.89
N GLU A 163 -0.96 -46.55 5.33
CA GLU A 163 -0.39 -47.88 5.55
C GLU A 163 0.57 -48.22 4.41
N SER A 164 1.80 -48.61 4.75
CA SER A 164 2.81 -49.02 3.78
C SER A 164 3.91 -49.85 4.44
N GLU A 165 4.52 -50.78 3.70
CA GLU A 165 5.71 -51.51 4.18
C GLU A 165 6.98 -50.65 4.10
N GLU A 166 6.98 -49.62 3.25
CA GLU A 166 8.11 -48.72 3.03
C GLU A 166 7.75 -47.27 3.39
N TYR A 167 8.77 -46.42 3.51
CA TYR A 167 8.54 -45.00 3.81
C TYR A 167 7.77 -44.31 2.67
N PRO A 168 6.55 -43.79 2.92
CA PRO A 168 5.68 -43.35 1.85
C PRO A 168 6.13 -42.03 1.22
N THR A 169 6.00 -41.94 -0.10
CA THR A 169 6.34 -40.73 -0.87
C THR A 169 5.12 -40.21 -1.61
N PHE A 170 4.73 -38.96 -1.33
CA PHE A 170 3.52 -38.38 -1.92
C PHE A 170 3.83 -37.28 -2.94
N ARG A 171 3.04 -37.24 -4.01
CA ARG A 171 3.01 -36.13 -4.96
C ARG A 171 2.26 -34.94 -4.35
N LYS A 172 2.82 -33.75 -4.52
CA LYS A 172 2.32 -32.49 -3.95
C LYS A 172 2.09 -31.47 -5.05
N LYS A 173 0.98 -30.73 -5.00
CA LYS A 173 0.76 -29.55 -5.83
C LYS A 173 0.31 -28.41 -4.92
N LEU A 174 1.14 -27.37 -4.79
CA LEU A 174 0.83 -26.20 -3.99
C LEU A 174 0.80 -24.96 -4.88
N GLU A 175 -0.16 -24.09 -4.64
CA GLU A 175 -0.28 -22.81 -5.32
C GLU A 175 -0.47 -21.72 -4.25
N PHE A 176 0.41 -20.72 -4.29
CA PHE A 176 0.45 -19.62 -3.33
C PHE A 176 0.85 -18.33 -4.03
N ARG A 177 0.50 -17.19 -3.42
CA ARG A 177 0.89 -15.87 -3.92
C ARG A 177 1.37 -14.96 -2.79
N VAL A 178 2.23 -14.02 -3.15
CA VAL A 178 2.56 -12.89 -2.28
C VAL A 178 1.38 -11.94 -2.24
N MET A 179 0.99 -11.52 -1.04
CA MET A 179 0.01 -10.47 -0.87
C MET A 179 0.68 -9.12 -1.15
N PRO A 180 0.26 -8.41 -2.21
CA PRO A 180 0.81 -7.09 -2.49
C PRO A 180 0.26 -6.07 -1.50
N ASP A 181 1.10 -5.09 -1.13
CA ASP A 181 0.65 -3.84 -0.51
C ASP A 181 0.70 -2.74 -1.57
N PHE A 182 -0.44 -2.11 -1.86
CA PHE A 182 -0.54 -1.07 -2.88
C PHE A 182 -0.73 0.29 -2.20
N GLN A 183 0.21 1.20 -2.46
CA GLN A 183 0.12 2.59 -2.01
C GLN A 183 0.00 3.50 -3.23
N THR A 184 -1.18 4.12 -3.40
CA THR A 184 -1.41 5.11 -4.45
C THR A 184 -1.24 6.51 -3.88
N ILE A 185 -0.31 7.26 -4.47
CA ILE A 185 -0.04 8.66 -4.11
C ILE A 185 -0.34 9.53 -5.32
N VAL A 186 -1.26 10.49 -5.17
CA VAL A 186 -1.59 11.47 -6.20
C VAL A 186 -0.99 12.81 -5.82
N ASN A 187 -0.20 13.39 -6.72
CA ASN A 187 0.30 14.76 -6.61
C ASN A 187 -0.46 15.66 -7.57
N GLY A 188 -1.04 16.75 -7.08
CA GLY A 188 -1.75 17.72 -7.88
C GLY A 188 -1.11 19.10 -7.79
N THR A 189 -1.13 19.83 -8.91
CA THR A 189 -0.68 21.23 -8.99
C THR A 189 -1.79 22.07 -9.60
N VAL A 190 -2.14 23.17 -8.96
CA VAL A 190 -3.09 24.17 -9.45
C VAL A 190 -2.38 25.52 -9.50
N ALA A 191 -2.48 26.21 -10.62
CA ALA A 191 -1.98 27.57 -10.78
C ALA A 191 -3.15 28.53 -11.04
N LEU A 192 -3.23 29.59 -10.24
CA LEU A 192 -4.18 30.68 -10.39
C LEU A 192 -3.41 31.91 -10.89
N SER A 193 -3.87 32.45 -12.02
CA SER A 193 -3.32 33.67 -12.60
C SER A 193 -3.54 34.88 -11.70
N ASP A 194 -2.71 35.89 -11.91
CA ASP A 194 -2.82 37.18 -11.25
C ASP A 194 -4.06 37.96 -11.72
N VAL A 195 -4.52 38.85 -10.84
CA VAL A 195 -5.58 39.82 -11.17
C VAL A 195 -4.91 41.15 -11.48
N ILE A 196 -5.49 41.88 -12.42
CA ILE A 196 -5.04 43.22 -12.81
C ILE A 196 -5.92 44.24 -12.08
N LEU A 197 -5.31 45.04 -11.21
CA LEU A 197 -5.91 46.19 -10.51
C LEU A 197 -5.77 47.46 -11.35
#